data_AF-A0A0A2M059-F1
#
_entry.id   AF-A0A0A2M059-F1
#
_cell.length_a   1.000
_cell.length_b   1.000
_cell.length_c   1.000
_cell.angle_alpha   90.00
_cell.angle_beta   90.00
_cell.angle_gamma   90.00
#
_symmetry.space_group_name_H-M   'P 1'
#
loop_
_entity.id
_entity.type
_entity.pdbx_description
1 polymer ?
#
loop_
_entity_poly.entity_id
_entity_poly.type
_entity_poly.pdbx_seq_one_letter_code
_entity_poly.pdbx_strand_id
1 'polypeptide(L)'
;MKNLIYGLFTFVLFFSSSVNAKNSIIQRQKSIITESAIKVKTIKGSITLSGGCNVNYSITIDYNIIPPSVNSIHGTVTMSGNCSGTQTFRVAAQLDPKGTITNAEVISDGSEILDSKEFQAEISKALIGINITE
;
A
#
# COMPACT_ATOMS: atom_id res chain seq x y z
N MET A 1 59.89 -7.29 58.07
CA MET A 1 59.38 -6.62 56.86
C MET A 1 59.43 -7.60 55.70
N LYS A 2 58.28 -7.81 55.05
CA LYS A 2 58.03 -8.35 53.69
C LYS A 2 58.42 -9.80 53.34
N ASN A 3 57.43 -10.42 52.66
CA ASN A 3 57.42 -11.64 51.82
C ASN A 3 57.08 -12.92 52.61
N LEU A 4 56.03 -13.67 52.31
CA LEU A 4 55.75 -14.39 51.05
C LEU A 4 54.25 -14.78 51.04
N ILE A 5 53.43 -14.25 50.13
CA ILE A 5 52.79 -14.94 48.98
C ILE A 5 52.10 -16.27 49.33
N TYR A 6 50.77 -16.24 49.16
CA TYR A 6 49.76 -17.23 49.50
C TYR A 6 49.93 -18.58 48.80
N GLY A 7 49.75 -19.65 49.60
CA GLY A 7 49.69 -21.03 49.16
C GLY A 7 48.40 -21.38 48.43
N LEU A 8 48.58 -21.88 47.22
CA LEU A 8 47.99 -23.08 46.62
C LEU A 8 47.18 -23.98 47.59
N PHE A 9 45.92 -24.31 47.28
CA PHE A 9 45.41 -25.71 47.23
C PHE A 9 43.90 -25.81 46.84
N THR A 10 43.68 -26.49 45.71
CA THR A 10 42.59 -27.43 45.32
C THR A 10 41.09 -27.15 45.54
N PHE A 11 40.42 -26.95 44.40
CA PHE A 11 39.51 -27.91 43.73
C PHE A 11 38.49 -28.69 44.60
N VAL A 12 37.21 -28.33 44.45
CA VAL A 12 36.09 -29.28 44.63
C VAL A 12 35.14 -29.10 43.45
N LEU A 13 35.11 -30.12 42.58
CA LEU A 13 34.08 -30.33 41.57
C LEU A 13 32.80 -30.78 42.25
N PHE A 14 31.72 -30.03 42.11
CA PHE A 14 30.38 -30.57 42.28
C PHE A 14 29.83 -30.95 40.91
N PHE A 15 29.88 -32.25 40.60
CA PHE A 15 28.98 -32.85 39.64
C PHE A 15 27.62 -33.03 40.31
N SER A 16 26.60 -32.41 39.76
CA SER A 16 25.21 -32.85 39.90
C SER A 16 24.67 -33.05 38.50
N SER A 17 24.62 -34.32 38.10
CA SER A 17 24.00 -34.76 36.86
C SER A 17 22.48 -34.89 37.01
N SER A 18 21.81 -34.86 35.85
CA SER A 18 20.45 -35.33 35.54
C SER A 18 19.35 -34.26 35.66
N VAL A 19 18.37 -34.10 34.76
CA VAL A 19 17.96 -34.79 33.52
C VAL A 19 17.11 -33.83 32.66
N ASN A 20 17.30 -33.88 31.34
CA ASN A 20 16.26 -34.09 30.31
C ASN A 20 14.89 -33.38 30.48
N ALA A 21 14.59 -32.41 29.59
CA ALA A 21 13.44 -32.47 28.67
C ALA A 21 13.25 -31.15 27.90
N LYS A 22 13.22 -31.26 26.55
CA LYS A 22 12.54 -30.37 25.59
C LYS A 22 13.15 -28.96 25.47
N ASN A 23 14.13 -28.76 24.58
CA ASN A 23 13.88 -28.44 23.17
C ASN A 23 12.50 -27.82 22.87
N SER A 24 12.52 -26.63 22.26
CA SER A 24 11.39 -25.98 21.58
C SER A 24 10.32 -25.26 22.42
N ILE A 25 10.70 -24.27 23.24
CA ILE A 25 9.76 -23.18 23.60
C ILE A 25 10.51 -21.83 23.69
N ILE A 26 11.41 -21.54 22.75
CA ILE A 26 11.40 -20.17 22.22
C ILE A 26 10.22 -20.21 21.27
N GLN A 27 9.04 -19.86 21.77
CA GLN A 27 7.97 -19.47 20.88
C GLN A 27 8.56 -18.34 20.04
N ARG A 28 8.96 -18.68 18.81
CA ARG A 28 8.63 -17.87 17.66
C ARG A 28 7.11 -17.66 17.75
N GLN A 29 6.68 -16.74 18.60
CA GLN A 29 5.62 -15.85 18.20
C GLN A 29 6.19 -15.16 16.97
N LYS A 30 6.04 -15.84 15.82
CA LYS A 30 5.84 -15.17 14.57
C LYS A 30 4.60 -14.35 14.86
N SER A 31 4.84 -13.16 15.41
CA SER A 31 3.88 -12.09 15.38
C SER A 31 3.55 -12.02 13.90
N ILE A 32 2.38 -12.55 13.54
CA ILE A 32 1.79 -12.26 12.25
C ILE A 32 1.36 -10.82 12.42
N ILE A 33 2.34 -9.91 12.44
CA ILE A 33 2.13 -8.59 11.91
C ILE A 33 1.86 -8.91 10.46
N THR A 34 0.59 -8.96 10.09
CA THR A 34 0.21 -8.79 8.70
C THR A 34 0.76 -7.42 8.35
N GLU A 35 2.00 -7.40 7.87
CA GLU A 35 2.68 -6.19 7.45
C GLU A 35 1.82 -5.63 6.33
N SER A 36 1.08 -4.57 6.63
CA SER A 36 0.29 -3.84 5.64
C SER A 36 1.26 -3.40 4.57
N ALA A 37 1.23 -4.07 3.42
CA ALA A 37 2.10 -3.81 2.29
C ALA A 37 1.46 -2.69 1.48
N ILE A 38 1.53 -1.47 2.02
CA ILE A 38 1.01 -0.28 1.35
C ILE A 38 1.88 0.01 0.13
N LYS A 39 1.23 0.12 -1.02
CA LYS A 39 1.85 0.45 -2.30
C LYS A 39 1.08 1.60 -2.96
N VAL A 40 1.79 2.26 -3.88
CA VAL A 40 1.25 3.34 -4.69
C VAL A 40 1.43 2.99 -6.16
N LYS A 41 0.38 3.17 -6.96
CA LYS A 41 0.41 3.03 -8.42
C LYS A 41 -0.10 4.30 -9.06
N THR A 42 0.59 4.77 -10.11
CA THR A 42 0.18 5.95 -10.87
C THR A 42 -0.17 5.56 -12.30
N ILE A 43 -1.28 6.09 -12.79
CA ILE A 43 -1.77 5.92 -14.16
C ILE A 43 -1.88 7.30 -14.78
N LYS A 44 -1.36 7.45 -15.99
CA LYS A 44 -1.46 8.69 -16.75
C LYS A 44 -2.20 8.42 -18.04
N GLY A 45 -2.98 9.39 -18.48
CA GLY A 45 -3.67 9.33 -19.75
C GLY A 45 -4.16 10.70 -20.17
N SER A 46 -4.87 10.73 -21.29
CA SER A 46 -5.44 11.95 -21.81
C SER A 46 -6.72 11.64 -22.59
N ILE A 47 -7.63 12.61 -22.58
CA ILE A 47 -8.86 12.59 -23.36
C ILE A 47 -9.13 13.97 -23.95
N THR A 48 -9.63 14.01 -25.18
CA THR A 48 -10.21 15.21 -25.77
C THR A 48 -11.72 15.08 -25.68
N LEU A 49 -12.35 15.96 -24.90
CA LEU A 49 -13.79 15.97 -24.71
C LEU A 49 -14.50 16.61 -25.90
N SER A 50 -15.77 16.27 -26.09
CA SER A 50 -16.65 17.01 -26.99
C SER A 50 -16.64 18.50 -26.62
N GLY A 51 -16.43 19.36 -27.62
CA GLY A 51 -16.18 20.78 -27.40
C GLY A 51 -14.70 21.18 -27.40
N GLY A 52 -13.76 20.26 -27.57
CA GLY A 52 -12.33 20.58 -27.82
C GLY A 52 -11.51 20.87 -26.57
N CYS A 53 -12.01 20.46 -25.40
CA CYS A 53 -11.28 20.50 -24.14
C CYS A 53 -10.31 19.31 -24.07
N ASN A 54 -9.01 19.57 -24.03
CA ASN A 54 -7.99 18.53 -23.87
C ASN A 54 -7.65 18.37 -22.39
N VAL A 55 -7.89 17.18 -21.85
CA VAL A 55 -7.71 16.84 -20.44
C VAL A 55 -6.61 15.80 -20.32
N ASN A 56 -5.47 16.18 -19.76
CA ASN A 56 -4.43 15.25 -19.35
C ASN A 56 -4.64 14.90 -17.88
N TYR A 57 -4.63 13.62 -17.52
CA TYR A 57 -4.86 13.20 -16.14
C TYR A 57 -3.72 12.33 -15.61
N SER A 58 -3.52 12.39 -14.30
CA SER A 58 -2.64 11.53 -13.53
C SER A 58 -3.39 11.04 -12.31
N ILE A 59 -3.70 9.75 -12.25
CA ILE A 59 -4.41 9.09 -11.15
C ILE A 59 -3.39 8.37 -10.29
N THR A 60 -3.50 8.51 -8.98
CA THR A 60 -2.73 7.80 -7.97
C THR A 60 -3.67 6.91 -7.17
N ILE A 61 -3.33 5.63 -7.08
CA ILE A 61 -4.02 4.61 -6.30
C ILE A 61 -3.12 4.26 -5.13
N ASP A 62 -3.60 4.50 -3.93
CA ASP A 62 -3.02 4.02 -2.67
C ASP A 62 -3.77 2.76 -2.25
N TYR A 63 -3.04 1.65 -2.07
CA TYR A 63 -3.64 0.36 -1.77
C TYR A 63 -2.76 -0.49 -0.85
N ASN A 64 -3.39 -1.41 -0.14
CA ASN A 64 -2.74 -2.48 0.59
C ASN A 64 -2.88 -3.78 -0.21
N ILE A 65 -1.83 -4.60 -0.25
CA ILE A 65 -1.85 -5.92 -0.89
C ILE A 65 -2.40 -6.99 0.05
N ILE A 66 -2.19 -6.86 1.37
CA ILE A 66 -2.53 -7.91 2.35
C ILE A 66 -3.18 -7.30 3.60
N PRO A 67 -4.49 -7.48 3.81
CA PRO A 67 -5.46 -7.94 2.81
C PRO A 67 -5.59 -6.94 1.64
N PRO A 68 -6.00 -7.37 0.43
CA PRO A 68 -6.21 -6.46 -0.69
C PRO A 68 -7.27 -5.41 -0.38
N SER A 69 -6.89 -4.13 -0.39
CA SER A 69 -7.81 -3.01 -0.21
C SER A 69 -7.29 -1.75 -0.89
N VAL A 70 -8.20 -0.96 -1.47
CA VAL A 70 -7.88 0.40 -1.93
C VAL A 70 -8.11 1.35 -0.76
N ASN A 71 -7.07 2.09 -0.39
CA ASN A 71 -7.12 3.10 0.68
C ASN A 71 -7.65 4.43 0.13
N SER A 72 -7.15 4.84 -1.04
CA SER A 72 -7.65 6.03 -1.73
C SER A 72 -7.32 5.99 -3.23
N ILE A 73 -8.15 6.67 -4.02
CA ILE A 73 -7.84 6.99 -5.41
C ILE A 73 -8.08 8.48 -5.59
N HIS A 74 -7.03 9.19 -6.01
CA HIS A 74 -7.07 10.61 -6.27
C HIS A 74 -6.33 10.91 -7.56
N GLY A 75 -6.71 11.97 -8.26
CA GLY A 75 -6.03 12.36 -9.48
C GLY A 75 -5.90 13.86 -9.62
N THR A 76 -5.05 14.25 -10.54
CA THR A 76 -4.96 15.62 -11.04
C THR A 76 -5.30 15.61 -12.53
N VAL A 77 -6.00 16.64 -12.97
CA VAL A 77 -6.20 16.95 -14.38
C VAL A 77 -5.55 18.27 -14.73
N THR A 78 -4.97 18.36 -15.92
CA THR A 78 -4.53 19.61 -16.54
C THR A 78 -5.28 19.78 -17.85
N MET A 79 -5.97 20.89 -17.97
CA MET A 79 -6.91 21.21 -19.04
C MET A 79 -6.31 22.25 -19.98
N SER A 80 -6.54 22.10 -21.28
CA SER A 80 -6.07 23.00 -22.33
C SER A 80 -7.01 23.01 -23.54
N GLY A 81 -6.79 23.94 -24.48
CA GLY A 81 -7.67 24.12 -25.65
C GLY A 81 -8.85 25.02 -25.30
N ASN A 82 -10.08 24.51 -25.45
CA ASN A 82 -11.30 25.27 -25.15
C ASN A 82 -11.69 25.30 -23.66
N CYS A 83 -10.88 24.64 -22.83
CA CYS A 83 -10.93 24.70 -21.36
C CYS A 83 -9.51 24.97 -20.84
N SER A 84 -9.39 25.41 -19.60
CA SER A 84 -8.08 25.70 -19.02
C SER A 84 -8.05 25.52 -17.52
N GLY A 85 -6.88 25.17 -17.00
CA GLY A 85 -6.63 25.11 -15.57
C GLY A 85 -6.21 23.72 -15.10
N THR A 86 -6.09 23.57 -13.79
CA THR A 86 -5.73 22.31 -13.15
C THR A 86 -6.72 22.06 -12.02
N GLN A 87 -7.20 20.82 -11.92
CA GLN A 87 -8.12 20.40 -10.87
C GLN A 87 -7.66 19.08 -10.27
N THR A 88 -8.01 18.84 -9.02
CA THR A 88 -7.88 17.53 -8.38
C THR A 88 -9.24 16.84 -8.37
N PHE A 89 -9.25 15.52 -8.36
CA PHE A 89 -10.47 14.74 -8.22
C PHE A 89 -10.22 13.50 -7.37
N ARG A 90 -11.32 12.89 -6.91
CA ARG A 90 -11.30 11.62 -6.17
C ARG A 90 -12.12 10.58 -6.90
N VAL A 91 -11.81 9.31 -6.69
CA VAL A 91 -12.54 8.20 -7.29
C VAL A 91 -12.95 7.22 -6.19
N ALA A 92 -14.21 6.80 -6.22
CA ALA A 92 -14.68 5.66 -5.46
C ALA A 92 -14.49 4.39 -6.31
N ALA A 93 -13.98 3.32 -5.72
CA ALA A 93 -13.76 2.05 -6.43
C ALA A 93 -14.27 0.86 -5.63
N GLN A 94 -14.69 -0.18 -6.35
CA GLN A 94 -15.04 -1.49 -5.78
C GLN A 94 -14.05 -2.53 -6.26
N LEU A 95 -13.63 -3.39 -5.35
CA LEU A 95 -12.73 -4.51 -5.62
C LEU A 95 -13.49 -5.83 -5.59
N ASP A 96 -13.09 -6.77 -6.45
CA ASP A 96 -13.42 -8.17 -6.27
C ASP A 96 -12.54 -8.80 -5.16
N PRO A 97 -12.84 -10.04 -4.71
CA PRO A 97 -12.05 -10.74 -3.70
C PRO A 97 -10.59 -11.02 -4.10
N LYS A 98 -10.24 -10.89 -5.39
CA LYS A 98 -8.88 -11.05 -5.90
C LYS A 98 -8.10 -9.74 -5.93
N GLY A 99 -8.72 -8.61 -5.57
CA GLY A 99 -8.11 -7.28 -5.60
C GLY A 99 -8.18 -6.61 -6.97
N THR A 100 -9.06 -7.05 -7.87
CA THR A 100 -9.29 -6.39 -9.15
C THR A 100 -10.34 -5.30 -9.02
N ILE A 101 -10.08 -4.11 -9.54
CA ILE A 101 -11.08 -3.03 -9.62
C ILE A 101 -12.17 -3.45 -10.61
N THR A 102 -13.41 -3.55 -10.12
CA THR A 102 -14.59 -3.95 -10.92
C THR A 102 -15.53 -2.79 -11.20
N ASN A 103 -15.48 -1.74 -10.38
CA ASN A 103 -16.20 -0.51 -10.59
C ASN A 103 -15.35 0.68 -10.15
N ALA A 104 -15.47 1.80 -10.86
CA ALA A 104 -14.79 3.05 -10.54
C ALA A 104 -15.63 4.24 -11.01
N GLU A 105 -15.85 5.21 -10.11
CA GLU A 105 -16.67 6.40 -10.33
C GLU A 105 -15.96 7.63 -9.76
N VAL A 106 -15.81 8.70 -10.55
CA VAL A 106 -15.25 9.96 -10.06
C VAL A 106 -16.28 10.61 -9.15
N ILE A 107 -15.85 10.94 -7.93
CA ILE A 107 -16.70 11.61 -6.95
C ILE A 107 -16.89 13.05 -7.41
N SER A 108 -18.15 13.41 -7.70
CA SER A 108 -18.52 14.76 -8.12
C SER A 108 -18.15 15.81 -7.07
N ASP A 109 -17.63 16.93 -7.55
CA ASP A 109 -17.34 18.14 -6.77
C ASP A 109 -18.05 19.39 -7.34
N GLY A 110 -18.92 19.21 -8.33
CA GLY A 110 -19.61 20.27 -9.06
C GLY A 110 -18.84 20.82 -10.27
N SER A 111 -17.70 20.23 -10.63
CA SER A 111 -16.95 20.59 -11.83
C SER A 111 -17.62 20.01 -13.09
N GLU A 112 -18.02 20.88 -14.04
CA GLU A 112 -18.65 20.47 -15.30
C GLU A 112 -17.82 19.45 -16.08
N ILE A 113 -16.48 19.59 -16.07
CA ILE A 113 -15.57 18.68 -16.75
C ILE A 113 -15.49 17.33 -16.04
N LEU A 114 -15.34 17.31 -14.72
CA LEU A 114 -15.19 16.07 -13.94
C LEU A 114 -16.50 15.29 -13.87
N ASP A 115 -17.63 16.00 -13.90
CA ASP A 115 -18.99 15.42 -13.89
C ASP A 115 -19.47 15.03 -15.29
N SER A 116 -18.69 15.34 -16.33
CA SER A 116 -19.03 14.95 -17.70
C SER A 116 -18.99 13.42 -17.86
N LYS A 117 -19.98 12.89 -18.60
CA LYS A 117 -20.06 11.44 -18.89
C LYS A 117 -18.82 10.90 -19.62
N GLU A 118 -18.22 11.72 -20.47
CA GLU A 118 -17.02 11.37 -21.23
C GLU A 118 -15.82 11.18 -20.30
N PHE A 119 -15.60 12.11 -19.38
CA PHE A 119 -14.51 11.99 -18.41
C PHE A 119 -14.74 10.83 -17.45
N GLN A 120 -15.96 10.69 -16.91
CA GLN A 120 -16.34 9.59 -16.03
C GLN A 120 -16.10 8.22 -16.70
N ALA A 121 -16.50 8.07 -17.96
CA ALA A 121 -16.31 6.83 -18.72
C ALA A 121 -14.82 6.52 -18.97
N GLU A 122 -14.01 7.53 -19.30
CA GLU A 122 -12.57 7.32 -19.52
C GLU A 122 -11.84 6.91 -18.23
N ILE A 123 -12.14 7.57 -17.10
CA ILE A 123 -11.54 7.22 -15.81
C ILE A 123 -11.97 5.81 -15.39
N SER A 124 -13.25 5.46 -15.56
CA SER A 124 -13.75 4.12 -15.28
C SER A 124 -13.03 3.06 -16.11
N LYS A 125 -12.89 3.30 -17.42
CA LYS A 125 -12.14 2.42 -18.34
C LYS A 125 -10.66 2.31 -17.97
N ALA A 126 -10.04 3.40 -17.52
CA ALA A 126 -8.62 3.40 -17.14
C ALA A 126 -8.34 2.60 -15.86
N LEU A 127 -9.35 2.45 -14.98
CA LEU A 127 -9.20 1.81 -13.67
C LEU A 127 -9.73 0.39 -13.62
N ILE A 128 -10.85 0.09 -14.29
CA ILE A 128 -11.46 -1.24 -14.28
C ILE A 128 -10.49 -2.26 -14.87
N GLY A 129 -10.37 -3.41 -14.19
CA GLY A 129 -9.48 -4.50 -14.58
C GLY A 129 -8.07 -4.39 -14.00
N ILE A 130 -7.73 -3.30 -13.31
CA ILE A 130 -6.45 -3.23 -12.59
C ILE A 130 -6.50 -4.16 -11.39
N ASN A 131 -5.57 -5.11 -11.35
CA ASN A 131 -5.29 -5.94 -10.18
C ASN A 131 -4.26 -5.23 -9.28
N ILE A 132 -4.60 -5.03 -8.00
CA ILE A 132 -3.72 -4.38 -7.02
C ILE A 132 -2.83 -5.38 -6.26
N THR A 133 -2.95 -6.67 -6.54
CA THR A 133 -2.13 -7.71 -5.92
C THR A 133 -0.90 -8.11 -6.74
N GLU A 134 -0.80 -7.60 -7.96
CA GLU A 134 0.27 -7.86 -8.94
C GLU A 134 1.41 -6.83 -8.87
#